data_AF-A0A1Z4C2V2-F1
#
_entry.id   AF-A0A1Z4C2V2-F1
#
_cell.length_a   1.000
_cell.length_b   1.000
_cell.length_c   1.000
_cell.angle_alpha   90.00
_cell.angle_beta   90.00
_cell.angle_gamma   90.00
#
_symmetry.space_group_name_H-M   'P 1'
#
loop_
_entity.id
_entity.type
_entity.pdbx_description
1 polymer ?
#
loop_
_entity_poly.entity_id
_entity_poly.type
_entity_poly.pdbx_seq_one_letter_code
_entity_poly.pdbx_strand_id
1 'polypeptide(L)'
;MPLDKDYHKKYRKEYKNKVKYITLSIPAPLYDELEKLSELEQTKVSTLFKNMGLAYLQQKTLIPKDYLEALREHTLLIRNIANNINQMAHHSNTLRLMTQSDEHSLLMELKKLEEAVEEYTHKKVKTKN
;
A
#
# COMPACT_ATOMS: atom_id res chain seq x y z
N MET A 1 -24.40 28.36 -2.39
CA MET A 1 -23.41 28.56 -3.46
C MET A 1 -23.83 29.79 -4.27
N PRO A 2 -22.92 30.67 -4.71
CA PRO A 2 -23.31 31.87 -5.45
C PRO A 2 -23.92 31.47 -6.79
N LEU A 3 -25.17 31.89 -7.05
CA LEU A 3 -25.98 31.57 -8.25
C LEU A 3 -25.64 32.47 -9.46
N ASP A 4 -24.43 33.03 -9.49
CA ASP A 4 -24.11 34.10 -10.42
C ASP A 4 -23.56 33.53 -11.76
N LYS A 5 -24.18 33.93 -12.88
CA LYS A 5 -23.77 33.50 -14.24
C LYS A 5 -22.33 33.91 -14.55
N ASP A 6 -21.89 35.05 -14.01
CA ASP A 6 -20.53 35.56 -14.23
C ASP A 6 -19.49 34.74 -13.46
N TYR A 7 -19.84 34.22 -12.29
CA TYR A 7 -18.99 33.30 -11.53
C TYR A 7 -18.72 32.01 -12.34
N HIS A 8 -19.76 31.38 -12.89
CA HIS A 8 -19.60 30.17 -13.71
C HIS A 8 -18.80 30.42 -15.00
N LYS A 9 -18.97 31.60 -15.62
CA LYS A 9 -18.21 31.97 -16.82
C LYS A 9 -16.71 32.13 -16.51
N LYS A 10 -16.39 32.83 -15.42
CA LYS A 10 -15.00 32.99 -14.95
C LYS A 10 -14.38 31.65 -14.54
N TYR A 11 -15.11 30.84 -13.78
CA TYR A 11 -14.68 29.50 -13.37
C TYR A 11 -14.33 28.61 -14.56
N ARG A 12 -15.20 28.55 -15.58
CA ARG A 12 -14.92 27.76 -16.81
C ARG A 12 -13.66 28.24 -17.53
N LYS A 13 -13.45 29.56 -17.61
CA LYS A 13 -12.27 30.15 -18.27
C LYS A 13 -10.98 29.78 -17.52
N GLU A 14 -10.99 29.87 -16.19
CA GLU A 14 -9.84 29.47 -15.37
C GLU A 14 -9.59 27.96 -15.41
N TYR A 15 -10.65 27.15 -15.39
CA TYR A 15 -10.54 25.69 -15.41
C TYR A 15 -9.89 25.18 -16.70
N LYS A 16 -10.21 25.77 -17.86
CA LYS A 16 -9.59 25.43 -19.16
C LYS A 16 -8.07 25.65 -19.20
N ASN A 17 -7.57 26.57 -18.38
CA ASN A 17 -6.14 26.85 -18.26
C ASN A 17 -5.45 25.91 -17.27
N LYS A 18 -6.15 25.42 -16.25
CA LYS A 18 -5.61 24.55 -15.20
C LYS A 18 -5.67 23.06 -15.55
N VAL A 19 -6.66 22.64 -16.34
CA VAL A 19 -6.93 21.22 -16.62
C VAL A 19 -6.87 20.96 -18.12
N LYS A 20 -6.11 19.94 -18.50
CA LYS A 20 -6.06 19.41 -19.87
C LYS A 20 -6.58 17.97 -19.88
N TYR A 21 -7.30 17.63 -20.93
CA TYR A 21 -7.79 16.28 -21.17
C TYR A 21 -6.84 15.57 -22.12
N ILE A 22 -6.58 14.31 -21.83
CA ILE A 22 -5.84 13.41 -22.73
C ILE A 22 -6.86 12.37 -23.17
N THR A 23 -7.08 12.29 -24.47
CA THR A 23 -7.94 11.28 -25.09
C THR A 23 -7.04 10.24 -25.73
N LEU A 24 -7.27 8.98 -25.40
CA LEU A 24 -6.48 7.85 -25.89
C LEU A 24 -7.42 6.83 -26.50
N SER A 25 -7.05 6.31 -27.67
CA SER A 25 -7.68 5.13 -28.26
C SER A 25 -6.91 3.91 -27.80
N ILE A 26 -7.58 3.01 -27.10
CA ILE A 26 -7.01 1.75 -26.60
C ILE A 26 -7.82 0.59 -27.16
N PRO A 27 -7.17 -0.53 -27.53
CA PRO A 27 -7.89 -1.72 -27.98
C PRO A 27 -8.87 -2.21 -26.91
N ALA A 28 -10.05 -2.69 -27.33
CA ALA A 28 -11.05 -3.27 -26.44
C ALA A 28 -10.48 -4.31 -25.45
N PRO A 29 -9.67 -5.31 -25.84
CA PRO A 29 -9.16 -6.30 -24.88
C PRO A 29 -8.28 -5.67 -23.80
N LEU A 30 -7.52 -4.63 -24.14
CA LEU A 30 -6.70 -3.92 -23.15
C LEU A 30 -7.56 -3.10 -22.18
N TYR A 31 -8.68 -2.54 -22.66
CA TYR A 31 -9.62 -1.85 -21.80
C TYR A 31 -10.25 -2.80 -20.78
N ASP A 32 -10.63 -4.01 -21.21
CA ASP A 32 -11.21 -5.03 -20.32
C ASP A 32 -10.24 -5.44 -19.21
N GLU A 33 -8.94 -5.53 -19.51
CA GLU A 33 -7.89 -5.77 -18.49
C GLU A 33 -7.76 -4.61 -17.50
N LEU A 34 -7.79 -3.37 -18.01
CA LEU A 34 -7.75 -2.17 -17.17
C LEU A 34 -8.99 -2.04 -16.28
N GLU A 35 -10.15 -2.47 -16.77
CA GLU A 35 -11.41 -2.47 -16.01
C GLU A 35 -11.29 -3.40 -14.81
N LYS A 36 -10.86 -4.65 -15.01
CA LYS A 36 -10.60 -5.62 -13.92
C LYS A 36 -9.62 -5.09 -12.88
N LEU A 37 -8.51 -4.49 -13.33
CA LEU A 37 -7.53 -3.88 -12.43
C LEU A 37 -8.12 -2.70 -11.65
N SER A 38 -8.99 -1.91 -12.29
CA SER A 38 -9.62 -0.77 -11.63
C SER A 38 -10.63 -1.19 -10.57
N GLU A 39 -11.33 -2.30 -10.78
CA GLU A 39 -12.23 -2.91 -9.79
C GLU A 39 -11.46 -3.39 -8.55
N LEU A 40 -10.34 -4.09 -8.75
CA LEU A 40 -9.46 -4.53 -7.66
C LEU A 40 -8.96 -3.34 -6.83
N GLU A 41 -8.53 -2.28 -7.50
CA GLU A 41 -8.07 -1.04 -6.87
C GLU A 41 -9.22 -0.17 -6.33
N GLN A 42 -10.49 -0.54 -6.55
CA GLN A 42 -11.69 0.22 -6.20
C GLN A 42 -11.64 1.66 -6.75
N THR A 43 -11.23 1.81 -8.01
CA THR A 43 -11.16 3.10 -8.71
C THR A 43 -11.77 3.02 -10.11
N LYS A 44 -11.95 4.16 -10.78
CA LYS A 44 -12.33 4.18 -12.21
C LYS A 44 -11.10 3.96 -13.08
N VAL A 45 -11.26 3.30 -14.23
CA VAL A 45 -10.19 3.12 -15.24
C VAL A 45 -9.43 4.40 -15.55
N SER A 46 -10.12 5.53 -15.73
CA SER A 46 -9.49 6.83 -15.99
C SER A 46 -8.64 7.35 -14.83
N THR A 47 -9.03 7.04 -13.59
CA THR A 47 -8.28 7.40 -12.38
C THR A 47 -7.07 6.49 -12.21
N LEU A 48 -7.23 5.19 -12.46
CA LEU A 48 -6.13 4.23 -12.49
C LEU A 48 -5.06 4.66 -13.50
N PHE A 49 -5.46 4.95 -14.74
CA PHE A 49 -4.56 5.37 -15.81
C PHE A 49 -3.84 6.69 -15.50
N LYS A 50 -4.55 7.66 -14.91
CA LYS A 50 -3.96 8.91 -14.42
C LYS A 50 -2.91 8.64 -13.34
N ASN A 51 -3.22 7.77 -12.39
CA ASN A 51 -2.31 7.43 -11.29
C ASN A 51 -1.05 6.71 -11.79
N MET A 52 -1.20 5.78 -12.74
CA MET A 52 -0.08 5.13 -13.42
C MET A 52 0.84 6.15 -14.11
N GLY A 53 0.26 7.09 -14.89
CA GLY A 53 1.04 8.13 -15.57
C GLY A 53 1.75 9.08 -14.59
N LEU A 54 1.10 9.45 -13.49
CA LEU A 54 1.72 10.27 -12.44
C LEU A 54 2.82 9.52 -11.69
N ALA A 55 2.64 8.24 -11.41
CA ALA A 55 3.64 7.40 -10.76
C ALA A 55 4.88 7.25 -11.64
N TYR A 56 4.67 6.99 -12.94
CA TYR A 56 5.74 6.92 -13.93
C TYR A 56 6.53 8.24 -14.01
N LEU A 57 5.85 9.38 -14.07
CA LEU A 57 6.49 10.71 -14.08
C LEU A 57 7.31 10.98 -12.82
N GLN A 58 6.81 10.55 -11.66
CA GLN A 58 7.47 10.77 -10.37
C GLN A 58 8.57 9.73 -10.07
N GLN A 59 8.85 8.81 -10.99
CA GLN A 59 9.72 7.65 -10.75
C GLN A 59 9.35 6.87 -9.48
N LYS A 60 8.06 6.89 -9.12
CA LYS A 60 7.54 6.16 -7.97
C LYS A 60 6.94 4.85 -8.43
N THR A 61 7.30 3.77 -7.75
CA THR A 61 6.62 2.49 -7.93
C THR A 61 5.17 2.62 -7.49
N LEU A 62 4.24 2.37 -8.39
CA LEU A 62 2.84 2.18 -8.02
C LEU A 62 2.73 0.81 -7.34
N ILE A 63 2.59 0.82 -6.01
CA ILE A 63 2.39 -0.40 -5.23
C ILE A 63 0.87 -0.65 -5.18
N PRO A 64 0.36 -1.78 -5.71
CA PRO A 64 -1.06 -2.09 -5.64
C PRO A 64 -1.54 -2.18 -4.20
N LYS A 65 -2.80 -1.83 -3.95
CA LYS A 65 -3.33 -1.68 -2.57
C LYS A 65 -3.12 -2.91 -1.68
N ASP A 66 -3.36 -4.09 -2.22
CA ASP A 66 -3.21 -5.36 -1.48
C ASP A 66 -1.78 -5.53 -0.92
N TYR A 67 -0.77 -5.10 -1.68
CA TYR A 67 0.62 -5.15 -1.21
C TYR A 67 0.92 -4.12 -0.14
N LEU A 68 0.29 -2.95 -0.21
CA LEU A 68 0.46 -1.91 0.79
C LEU A 68 -0.16 -2.34 2.13
N GLU A 69 -1.29 -3.03 2.10
CA GLU A 69 -1.94 -3.61 3.28
C GLU A 69 -1.08 -4.71 3.89
N ALA A 70 -0.58 -5.66 3.08
CA ALA A 70 0.33 -6.70 3.55
C ALA A 70 1.60 -6.09 4.19
N LEU A 71 2.25 -5.12 3.53
CA LEU A 71 3.42 -4.44 4.08
C LEU A 71 3.14 -3.72 5.41
N ARG A 72 1.95 -3.16 5.58
CA ARG A 72 1.52 -2.56 6.85
C ARG A 72 1.38 -3.61 7.94
N GLU A 73 0.77 -4.75 7.63
CA GLU A 73 0.62 -5.86 8.56
C GLU A 73 1.98 -6.38 9.04
N HIS A 74 2.92 -6.62 8.11
CA HIS A 74 4.29 -7.00 8.47
C HIS A 74 4.99 -5.97 9.34
N THR A 75 4.81 -4.67 9.05
CA THR A 75 5.38 -3.60 9.86
C THR A 75 4.84 -3.62 11.30
N LEU A 76 3.57 -3.96 11.49
CA LEU A 76 2.96 -4.10 12.81
C LEU A 76 3.53 -5.30 13.57
N LEU A 77 3.68 -6.44 12.90
CA LEU A 77 4.31 -7.63 13.50
C LEU A 77 5.73 -7.34 13.96
N ILE A 78 6.55 -6.70 13.12
CA ILE A 78 7.92 -6.32 13.48
C ILE A 78 7.94 -5.39 14.70
N ARG A 79 7.01 -4.41 14.78
CA ARG A 79 6.90 -3.53 15.96
C ARG A 79 6.52 -4.28 17.23
N ASN A 80 5.60 -5.24 17.13
CA ASN A 80 5.20 -6.05 18.28
C ASN A 80 6.38 -6.87 18.79
N ILE A 81 7.17 -7.46 17.89
CA ILE A 81 8.38 -8.20 18.25
C ILE A 81 9.39 -7.26 18.91
N ALA A 82 9.65 -6.10 18.33
CA ALA A 82 10.56 -5.11 18.91
C ALA A 82 10.11 -4.67 20.31
N ASN A 83 8.80 -4.49 20.52
CA ASN A 83 8.23 -4.18 21.83
C ASN A 83 8.43 -5.33 22.83
N ASN A 84 8.19 -6.58 22.40
CA ASN A 84 8.38 -7.76 23.23
C ASN A 84 9.86 -7.94 23.62
N ILE A 85 10.78 -7.77 22.67
CA ILE A 85 12.23 -7.75 22.91
C ILE A 85 12.59 -6.67 23.93
N ASN A 86 12.07 -5.46 23.76
CA ASN A 86 12.37 -4.35 24.64
C ASN A 86 11.86 -4.59 26.07
N GLN A 87 10.67 -5.20 26.22
CA GLN A 87 10.12 -5.59 27.52
C GLN A 87 10.98 -6.66 28.20
N MET A 88 11.41 -7.69 27.46
CA MET A 88 12.29 -8.73 27.99
C MET A 88 13.67 -8.19 28.36
N ALA A 89 14.25 -7.30 27.54
CA ALA A 89 15.52 -6.65 27.84
C ALA A 89 15.41 -5.81 29.12
N HIS A 90 14.31 -5.08 29.29
CA HIS A 90 14.03 -4.32 30.50
C HIS A 90 13.81 -5.25 31.72
N HIS A 91 13.07 -6.35 31.56
CA HIS A 91 12.83 -7.34 32.60
C HIS A 91 14.13 -8.03 33.03
N SER A 92 14.93 -8.49 32.07
CA SER A 92 16.25 -9.11 32.27
C SER A 92 17.24 -8.14 32.92
N ASN A 93 17.25 -6.87 32.54
CA ASN A 93 18.08 -5.85 33.22
C ASN A 93 17.60 -5.58 34.65
N THR A 94 16.28 -5.62 34.88
CA THR A 94 15.69 -5.43 36.21
C THR A 94 15.97 -6.63 37.14
N LEU A 95 15.99 -7.85 36.61
CA LEU A 95 16.22 -9.09 37.36
C LEU A 95 17.67 -9.62 37.32
N ARG A 96 18.55 -9.00 36.52
CA ARG A 96 19.97 -9.39 36.30
C ARG A 96 20.20 -10.83 35.85
N LEU A 97 19.18 -11.56 35.42
CA LEU A 97 19.23 -12.93 34.94
C LEU A 97 18.15 -13.09 33.86
N MET A 98 18.56 -13.38 32.63
CA MET A 98 17.64 -13.78 31.55
C MET A 98 17.15 -15.20 31.87
N THR A 99 15.83 -15.40 31.99
CA THR A 99 15.29 -16.73 32.31
C THR A 99 15.04 -17.54 31.04
N GLN A 100 14.99 -18.87 31.13
CA GLN A 100 14.65 -19.73 29.98
C GLN A 100 13.27 -19.40 29.36
N SER A 101 12.35 -18.85 30.17
CA SER A 101 11.03 -18.40 29.71
C SER A 101 11.11 -17.16 28.82
N ASP A 102 12.07 -16.27 29.09
CA ASP A 102 12.34 -15.10 28.28
C ASP A 102 12.82 -15.55 26.89
N GLU A 103 13.85 -16.39 26.83
CA GLU A 103 14.42 -16.90 25.57
C GLU A 103 13.37 -17.62 24.69
N HIS A 104 12.50 -18.42 25.30
CA HIS A 104 11.43 -19.09 24.57
C HIS A 104 10.43 -18.10 23.96
N SER A 105 10.08 -17.03 24.68
CA SER A 105 9.15 -16.01 24.20
C SER A 105 9.74 -15.26 22.99
N LEU A 106 11.04 -14.96 23.00
CA LEU A 106 11.75 -14.37 21.86
C LEU A 106 11.70 -15.27 20.62
N LEU A 107 12.02 -16.56 20.81
CA LEU A 107 12.00 -17.55 19.74
C LEU A 107 10.62 -17.66 19.08
N MET A 108 9.54 -17.62 19.88
CA MET A 108 8.18 -17.67 19.35
C MET A 108 7.81 -16.42 18.55
N GLU A 109 8.27 -15.24 18.98
CA GLU A 109 8.04 -13.99 18.26
C GLU A 109 8.85 -13.91 16.96
N LEU A 110 10.09 -14.42 16.95
CA LEU A 110 10.89 -14.57 15.72
C LEU A 110 10.26 -15.56 14.74
N LYS A 111 9.73 -16.69 15.24
CA LYS A 111 9.04 -17.67 14.41
C LYS A 111 7.79 -17.10 13.74
N LYS A 112 6.99 -16.29 14.47
CA LYS A 112 5.83 -15.58 13.88
C LYS A 112 6.24 -14.64 12.75
N LEU A 113 7.40 -13.98 12.86
CA LEU A 113 7.91 -13.13 11.78
C LEU A 113 8.30 -13.96 10.56
N GLU A 114 9.03 -15.04 10.78
CA GLU A 114 9.44 -15.97 9.74
C GLU A 114 8.22 -16.50 8.97
N GLU A 115 7.21 -17.00 9.67
CA GLU A 115 5.96 -17.48 9.07
C GLU A 115 5.25 -16.38 8.27
N ALA A 116 5.19 -15.15 8.79
CA ALA A 116 4.57 -14.03 8.08
C ALA A 116 5.35 -13.63 6.81
N VAL A 117 6.69 -13.62 6.87
CA VAL A 117 7.55 -13.34 5.72
C VAL A 117 7.43 -14.46 4.68
N GLU A 118 7.43 -15.72 5.12
CA GLU A 118 7.26 -16.88 4.25
C GLU A 118 5.89 -16.85 3.56
N GLU A 119 4.80 -16.56 4.29
CA GLU A 119 3.46 -16.47 3.69
C GLU A 119 3.43 -15.42 2.58
N TYR A 120 3.95 -14.22 2.85
CA TYR A 120 4.00 -13.14 1.86
C TYR A 120 4.83 -13.51 0.63
N THR A 121 5.98 -14.12 0.85
CA THR A 121 6.90 -14.49 -0.23
C THR A 121 6.32 -15.63 -1.08
N HIS A 122 5.71 -16.64 -0.46
CA HIS A 122 5.10 -17.78 -1.15
C HIS A 122 3.79 -17.44 -1.86
N LYS A 123 2.98 -16.51 -1.31
CA LYS A 123 1.82 -15.94 -2.04
C LYS A 123 2.27 -15.35 -3.36
N LYS A 124 3.38 -14.60 -3.36
CA LYS A 124 3.95 -14.00 -4.59
C LYS A 124 4.48 -15.01 -5.61
N VAL A 125 4.99 -16.16 -5.17
CA VAL A 125 5.53 -17.20 -6.08
C VAL A 125 4.39 -17.96 -6.77
N LYS A 126 3.24 -18.15 -6.12
CA LYS A 126 2.09 -18.84 -6.72
C LYS A 126 1.28 -17.98 -7.71
N THR A 127 1.28 -16.65 -7.58
CA THR A 127 0.53 -15.76 -8.50
C THR A 127 1.23 -15.52 -9.86
N LYS A 128 2.34 -16.22 -10.15
CA LYS A 128 3.11 -16.08 -11.39
C LYS A 128 2.99 -17.25 -12.38
N ASN A 129 2.07 -18.19 -12.14
CA ASN A 129 1.74 -19.28 -13.07
C ASN A 129 0.30 -19.19 -13.55
#